data_AF-A0A956CPP2-F1
#
_entry.id   AF-A0A956CPP2-F1
#
_cell.length_a   1.000
_cell.length_b   1.000
_cell.length_c   1.000
_cell.angle_alpha   90.00
_cell.angle_beta   90.00
_cell.angle_gamma   90.00
#
_symmetry.space_group_name_H-M   'P 1'
#
loop_
_entity.id
_entity.type
_entity.pdbx_description
1 polymer ?
#
loop_
_entity_poly.entity_id
_entity_poly.type
_entity_poly.pdbx_seq_one_letter_code
_entity_poly.pdbx_strand_id
1 'polypeptide(L)' 'MGASKNKPTSPSRRYYDEYDFSNLDKKGPEKSLTAPKKSTAGRNHHGRITSRFRGGGHKQRYRII' A
#
# COMPACT_ATOMS: atom_id res chain seq x y z
N MET A 1 -13.90 11.64 -4.91
CA MET A 1 -12.73 11.05 -5.62
C MET A 1 -12.15 12.10 -6.53
N GLY A 2 -11.01 12.66 -6.14
CA GLY A 2 -10.25 13.66 -6.88
C GLY A 2 -8.82 13.67 -6.34
N ALA A 3 -7.87 14.15 -7.15
CA ALA A 3 -6.51 14.37 -6.72
C ALA A 3 -6.42 15.75 -6.03
N SER A 4 -5.99 15.77 -4.76
CA SER A 4 -5.73 17.00 -4.03
C SER A 4 -4.28 17.43 -4.23
N LYS A 5 -4.08 18.63 -4.79
CA LYS A 5 -2.76 19.23 -4.94
C LYS A 5 -2.32 19.85 -3.63
N ASN A 6 -1.17 19.41 -3.13
CA ASN A 6 -0.58 19.91 -1.90
C ASN A 6 0.21 21.21 -2.11
N LYS A 7 0.32 22.02 -1.04
CA LYS A 7 1.22 23.18 -1.05
C LYS A 7 2.68 22.72 -1.23
N PRO A 8 3.48 23.33 -2.12
CA PRO A 8 4.84 22.93 -2.41
C PRO A 8 5.83 23.35 -1.30
N THR A 9 5.75 22.67 -0.16
CA THR A 9 6.59 22.91 1.03
C THR A 9 7.97 22.25 0.95
N SER A 10 8.15 21.28 0.05
CA SER A 10 9.43 20.61 -0.24
C SER A 10 9.51 20.27 -1.73
N PRO A 11 10.73 20.02 -2.28
CA PRO A 11 10.88 19.63 -3.69
C PRO A 11 10.09 18.37 -4.08
N SER A 12 10.04 17.37 -3.20
CA SER A 12 9.31 16.13 -3.42
C SER A 12 7.79 16.32 -3.46
N ARG A 13 7.27 17.29 -2.70
CA ARG A 13 5.83 17.57 -2.60
C ARG A 13 5.26 18.36 -3.79
N ARG A 14 6.09 18.94 -4.67
CA ARG A 14 5.62 19.80 -5.78
C ARG A 14 4.78 19.05 -6.82
N TYR A 15 5.11 17.80 -7.07
CA TYR A 15 4.47 16.95 -8.07
C TYR A 15 3.72 15.77 -7.44
N TYR A 16 3.68 15.72 -6.10
CA TYR A 16 2.99 14.67 -5.36
C TYR A 16 1.55 15.08 -5.12
N ASP A 17 0.63 14.33 -5.70
CA ASP A 17 -0.80 14.47 -5.49
C ASP A 17 -1.30 13.42 -4.50
N GLU A 18 -2.13 13.85 -3.55
CA GLU A 18 -2.81 12.94 -2.62
C GLU A 18 -4.19 12.56 -3.15
N TYR A 19 -4.63 11.35 -2.81
CA TYR A 19 -5.99 10.92 -3.11
C TYR A 19 -6.96 11.41 -2.03
N ASP A 20 -8.10 11.96 -2.45
CA ASP A 20 -9.20 12.26 -1.54
C ASP A 20 -9.95 10.99 -1.11
N PHE A 21 -9.96 10.73 0.19
CA PHE A 21 -10.60 9.58 0.84
C PHE A 21 -11.93 9.93 1.54
N SER A 22 -12.55 11.07 1.21
CA SER A 22 -13.84 11.53 1.77
C SER A 22 -14.96 10.47 1.80
N ASN A 23 -14.98 9.56 0.83
CA ASN A 23 -15.99 8.51 0.70
C ASN A 23 -15.67 7.23 1.51
N LEU A 24 -14.50 7.13 2.14
CA LEU A 24 -14.15 5.98 2.97
C LEU A 24 -14.70 6.16 4.38
N ASP A 25 -15.36 5.13 4.91
CA ASP A 25 -15.77 5.10 6.32
C ASP A 25 -14.52 5.08 7.23
N LYS A 26 -14.61 5.72 8.39
CA LYS A 26 -13.53 5.80 9.38
C LYS A 26 -13.31 4.50 10.14
N LYS A 27 -14.19 3.51 9.94
CA LYS A 27 -14.09 2.19 10.57
C LYS A 27 -12.91 1.41 9.97
N GLY A 28 -12.19 0.71 10.85
CA GLY A 28 -11.17 -0.25 10.43
C GLY A 28 -11.78 -1.41 9.65
N PRO A 29 -10.94 -2.24 8.99
CA PRO A 29 -11.43 -3.43 8.31
C PRO A 29 -12.06 -4.42 9.31
N GLU A 30 -13.12 -5.10 8.87
CA GLU A 30 -13.80 -6.12 9.68
C GLU A 30 -12.84 -7.26 10.04
N LYS A 31 -12.72 -7.58 11.33
CA LYS A 31 -11.65 -8.46 11.85
C LYS A 31 -11.74 -9.87 11.27
N SER A 32 -12.96 -10.41 11.13
CA SER A 32 -13.23 -11.75 10.60
C SER A 32 -12.84 -11.90 9.13
N LEU A 33 -12.87 -10.81 8.36
CA LEU A 33 -12.55 -10.80 6.92
C LEU A 33 -11.09 -10.45 6.64
N THR A 34 -10.22 -10.49 7.65
CA THR A 34 -8.78 -10.20 7.49
C THR A 34 -7.90 -11.41 7.76
N ALA A 35 -6.94 -11.64 6.87
CA ALA A 35 -5.93 -12.69 6.98
C ALA A 35 -4.51 -12.10 6.91
N PRO A 36 -3.48 -12.79 7.47
CA PRO A 36 -2.10 -12.35 7.33
C PRO A 36 -1.64 -12.50 5.86
N LYS A 37 -1.04 -11.44 5.29
CA LYS A 37 -0.44 -11.47 3.96
C LYS A 37 1.07 -11.64 4.10
N LYS A 38 1.61 -12.81 3.75
CA LYS A 38 3.06 -13.05 3.73
C LYS A 38 3.67 -12.36 2.51
N SER A 39 4.72 -11.56 2.73
CA SER A 39 5.50 -10.97 1.62
C SER A 39 6.58 -11.96 1.18
N THR A 40 6.67 -12.20 -0.12
CA THR A 40 7.73 -13.04 -0.71
C THR A 40 8.99 -12.25 -1.04
N ALA A 41 8.94 -10.91 -1.03
CA ALA A 41 10.03 -10.03 -1.44
C ALA A 41 10.66 -10.41 -2.81
N GLY A 42 9.86 -10.97 -3.72
CA GLY A 42 10.32 -11.40 -5.05
C GLY A 42 11.06 -12.74 -5.10
N ARG A 43 11.08 -13.51 -3.99
CA ARG A 43 11.72 -14.83 -3.90
C ARG A 43 10.74 -15.97 -4.12
N ASN A 44 11.22 -17.06 -4.71
CA ASN A 44 10.47 -18.32 -4.85
C ASN A 44 10.74 -19.28 -3.66
N HIS A 45 10.15 -20.48 -3.71
CA HIS A 45 10.31 -21.51 -2.67
C HIS A 45 11.74 -22.05 -2.52
N HIS A 46 12.60 -21.87 -3.54
CA HIS A 46 14.04 -22.18 -3.45
C HIS A 46 14.86 -21.01 -2.89
N GLY A 47 14.21 -19.91 -2.45
CA GLY A 47 14.87 -18.71 -1.94
C GLY A 47 15.53 -17.83 -3.02
N ARG A 48 15.41 -18.19 -4.29
CA ARG A 48 15.99 -17.44 -5.42
C ARG A 48 15.12 -16.24 -5.78
N ILE A 49 15.75 -15.12 -6.12
CA ILE A 49 15.04 -13.95 -6.66
C ILE A 49 14.57 -14.29 -8.06
N THR A 50 13.26 -14.40 -8.24
CA THR A 50 12.63 -14.59 -9.56
C THR A 50 12.00 -13.30 -10.08
N SER A 51 11.61 -12.39 -9.19
CA SER A 51 11.12 -11.06 -9.52
C SER A 51 12.00 -9.99 -8.89
N ARG A 52 12.67 -9.21 -9.73
CA ARG A 52 13.59 -8.13 -9.32
C ARG A 52 12.82 -6.89 -8.87
N PHE A 53 13.50 -6.01 -8.11
CA PHE A 53 12.95 -4.73 -7.62
C PHE A 53 11.70 -4.87 -6.73
N ARG A 54 11.62 -5.96 -5.97
CA ARG A 54 10.55 -6.22 -4.98
C ARG A 54 11.15 -6.34 -3.58
N GLY A 55 10.41 -5.91 -2.56
CA GLY A 55 10.83 -5.95 -1.15
C GLY A 55 10.79 -4.58 -0.47
N GLY A 56 10.76 -4.54 0.86
CA GLY A 56 10.84 -3.29 1.65
C GLY A 56 9.53 -2.49 1.82
N GLY A 57 8.40 -2.96 1.29
CA GLY A 57 7.11 -2.29 1.45
C GLY A 57 6.52 -2.40 2.86
N HIS A 58 5.60 -1.49 3.19
CA HIS A 58 4.85 -1.51 4.46
C HIS A 58 4.05 -2.81 4.64
N LYS A 59 3.96 -3.31 5.89
CA LYS A 59 3.23 -4.54 6.21
C LYS A 59 1.74 -4.40 5.88
N GLN A 60 1.17 -5.40 5.21
CA GLN A 60 -0.23 -5.41 4.80
C GLN A 60 -0.98 -6.62 5.40
N ARG A 61 -2.29 -6.45 5.61
CA ARG A 61 -3.21 -7.57 5.83
C ARG A 61 -3.97 -7.85 4.54
N TYR A 62 -4.27 -9.11 4.28
CA TYR A 62 -5.12 -9.51 3.17
C TYR A 62 -6.58 -9.35 3.59
N ARG A 63 -7.40 -8.77 2.72
CA ARG A 63 -8.86 -8.72 2.86
C ARG A 63 -9.43 -9.82 1.99
N ILE A 64 -10.27 -10.67 2.58
CA ILE A 64 -10.96 -11.75 1.86
C ILE A 64 -12.13 -11.08 1.12
N ILE A 65 -12.16 -11.23 -0.20
CA ILE A 65 -13.18 -10.66 -1.11
C ILE A 65 -13.93 -11.83 -1.73
#